data_AF-A0A355SX96-F1
#
_entry.id   AF-A0A355SX96-F1
#
_cell.length_a   1.000
_cell.length_b   1.000
_cell.length_c   1.000
_cell.angle_alpha   90.00
_cell.angle_beta   90.00
_cell.angle_gamma   90.00
#
_symmetry.space_group_name_H-M   'P 1'
#
loop_
_entity.id
_entity.type
_entity.pdbx_description
1 polymer ?
#
loop_
_entity_poly.entity_id
_entity_poly.type
_entity_poly.pdbx_seq_one_letter_code
_entity_poly.pdbx_strand_id
1 'polypeptide(L)' 'MKKKRHSLESIMRILRQAQSDQSIAAVCREHEITEQTLHRWRRKYDNMDLADAKRLKALGQY' A
#
# COMPACT_ATOMS: atom_id res chain seq x y z
N MET A 1 -4.85 -13.60 -21.51
CA MET A 1 -5.40 -12.46 -20.76
C MET A 1 -4.33 -11.90 -19.84
N LYS A 2 -3.86 -10.67 -20.08
CA LYS A 2 -2.77 -10.05 -19.30
C LYS A 2 -3.26 -9.84 -17.87
N LYS A 3 -2.86 -10.72 -16.95
CA LYS A 3 -3.02 -10.50 -15.50
C LYS A 3 -2.34 -9.18 -15.19
N LYS A 4 -3.10 -8.09 -15.03
CA LYS A 4 -2.65 -6.85 -14.38
C LYS A 4 -2.31 -7.23 -12.93
N ARG A 5 -1.11 -7.79 -12.74
CA ARG A 5 -0.53 -7.96 -11.41
C ARG A 5 -0.09 -6.57 -11.01
N HIS A 6 -0.76 -5.98 -10.02
CA HIS A 6 -0.22 -4.81 -9.34
C HIS A 6 1.17 -5.19 -8.83
N SER A 7 2.19 -4.42 -9.23
CA SER A 7 3.56 -4.64 -8.73
C SER A 7 3.59 -4.42 -7.23
N LEU A 8 4.51 -5.11 -6.55
CA LEU A 8 4.71 -5.00 -5.11
C LEU A 8 4.89 -3.53 -4.69
N GLU A 9 5.62 -2.76 -5.49
CA GLU A 9 5.84 -1.32 -5.30
C GLU A 9 4.55 -0.49 -5.32
N SER A 10 3.65 -0.76 -6.28
CA SER A 10 2.34 -0.09 -6.31
C SER A 10 1.52 -0.42 -5.08
N ILE A 11 1.52 -1.69 -4.65
CA ILE A 11 0.78 -2.12 -3.46
C ILE A 11 1.32 -1.41 -2.20
N MET A 12 2.65 -1.34 -2.03
CA MET A 12 3.28 -0.63 -0.91
C MET A 12 2.97 0.87 -0.94
N ARG A 13 3.03 1.51 -2.12
CA ARG A 13 2.69 2.93 -2.27
C ARG A 13 1.26 3.22 -1.83
N ILE A 14 0.31 2.39 -2.27
CA ILE A 14 -1.11 2.49 -1.93
C ILE A 14 -1.33 2.25 -0.43
N LEU A 15 -0.71 1.22 0.15
CA LEU A 15 -0.83 0.93 1.59
C LEU A 15 -0.26 2.05 2.46
N ARG A 16 0.86 2.66 2.05
CA ARG A 16 1.44 3.82 2.75
C ARG A 16 0.57 5.05 2.62
N GLN A 17 0.01 5.31 1.44
CA GLN A 17 -0.88 6.45 1.19
C GLN A 17 -2.18 6.31 2.01
N ALA A 18 -2.71 5.10 2.14
CA ALA A 18 -3.86 4.80 3.00
C ALA A 18 -3.54 4.85 4.52
N GLN A 19 -2.27 4.76 4.91
CA GLN A 19 -1.84 5.00 6.31
C GLN A 19 -1.57 6.47 6.60
N SER A 20 -1.19 7.25 5.59
CA SER A 20 -0.79 8.65 5.72
C SER A 20 -1.96 9.58 5.40
N ASP A 21 -2.84 9.78 6.38
CA ASP A 21 -3.93 10.79 6.45
C ASP A 21 -4.96 10.86 5.30
N GLN A 22 -4.78 10.11 4.21
CA GLN A 22 -5.78 10.00 3.13
C GLN A 22 -6.79 8.90 3.46
N SER A 23 -8.08 9.27 3.42
CA SER A 23 -9.19 8.32 3.55
C SER A 23 -9.03 7.16 2.56
N ILE A 24 -9.20 5.93 3.04
CA ILE A 24 -9.13 4.70 2.25
C ILE A 24 -9.97 4.81 0.97
N ALA A 25 -11.15 5.42 1.06
CA ALA A 25 -12.04 5.68 -0.08
C ALA A 25 -11.42 6.56 -1.19
N ALA A 26 -10.60 7.55 -0.82
CA ALA A 26 -9.92 8.42 -1.78
C ALA A 26 -8.79 7.67 -2.50
N VAL A 27 -7.97 6.93 -1.75
CA VAL A 27 -6.90 6.08 -2.31
C VAL A 27 -7.49 4.98 -3.22
N CYS A 28 -8.64 4.42 -2.82
CA CYS A 28 -9.41 3.45 -3.58
C CYS A 28 -9.82 4.02 -4.96
N ARG A 29 -10.33 5.25 -4.98
CA ARG A 29 -10.69 5.95 -6.24
C ARG A 29 -9.47 6.30 -7.08
N GLU A 30 -8.39 6.80 -6.47
CA GLU A 30 -7.19 7.26 -7.19
C GLU A 30 -6.48 6.11 -7.91
N HIS A 31 -6.42 4.93 -7.29
CA HIS A 31 -5.70 3.77 -7.83
C HIS A 31 -6.60 2.77 -8.56
N GLU A 32 -7.88 3.10 -8.77
CA GLU A 32 -8.89 2.23 -9.37
C GLU A 32 -8.97 0.85 -8.70
N ILE A 33 -8.75 0.81 -7.39
CA ILE A 33 -8.86 -0.41 -6.58
C ILE A 33 -10.15 -0.38 -5.78
N THR A 34 -10.44 -1.47 -5.06
CA THR A 34 -11.52 -1.51 -4.08
C THR A 34 -10.97 -1.54 -2.66
N GLU A 35 -11.75 -1.07 -1.69
CA GLU A 35 -11.38 -1.16 -0.27
C GLU A 35 -11.10 -2.61 0.13
N GLN A 36 -11.87 -3.56 -0.39
CA GLN A 36 -11.66 -5.00 -0.22
C GLN A 36 -10.26 -5.44 -0.68
N THR A 37 -9.78 -4.89 -1.79
CA THR A 37 -8.44 -5.18 -2.34
C THR A 37 -7.36 -4.64 -1.40
N LEU A 38 -7.55 -3.40 -0.89
CA LEU A 38 -6.65 -2.79 0.07
C LEU A 38 -6.59 -3.60 1.38
N HIS A 39 -7.73 -4.01 1.93
CA HIS A 39 -7.78 -4.86 3.13
C HIS A 39 -7.09 -6.20 2.93
N ARG A 40 -7.24 -6.82 1.74
CA ARG A 40 -6.57 -8.07 1.40
C ARG A 40 -5.06 -7.87 1.30
N TRP A 41 -4.60 -6.78 0.70
CA TRP A 41 -3.20 -6.42 0.64
C TRP A 41 -2.64 -6.12 2.02
N ARG A 42 -3.39 -5.41 2.87
CA ARG A 42 -3.02 -5.21 4.26
C ARG A 42 -2.84 -6.56 4.94
N ARG A 43 -3.83 -7.46 4.98
CA ARG A 43 -3.61 -8.79 5.60
C ARG A 43 -2.42 -9.59 5.04
N LYS A 44 -2.14 -9.46 3.74
CA LYS A 44 -1.05 -10.19 3.08
C LYS A 44 0.33 -9.56 3.28
N TYR A 45 0.41 -8.24 3.34
CA TYR A 45 1.64 -7.47 3.34
C TYR A 45 1.84 -6.65 4.61
N ASP A 46 0.92 -6.61 5.58
CA ASP A 46 1.03 -5.85 6.85
C ASP A 46 2.17 -6.39 7.73
N ASN A 47 2.42 -7.70 7.69
CA ASN A 47 3.62 -8.31 8.29
C ASN A 47 4.92 -8.03 7.50
N MET A 48 4.80 -7.63 6.23
CA MET A 48 5.94 -7.30 5.35
C MET A 48 6.25 -5.79 5.38
N ASP A 49 5.20 -4.97 5.48
CA ASP A 49 5.20 -3.50 5.51
C ASP A 49 5.84 -3.01 6.79
N LEU A 50 5.54 -3.58 7.96
CA LEU A 50 6.16 -3.15 9.22
C LEU A 50 7.67 -3.44 9.29
N ALA A 51 8.15 -4.50 8.63
CA ALA A 51 9.57 -4.87 8.62
C ALA A 51 10.37 -3.96 7.66
N ASP A 52 9.83 -3.66 6.48
CA ASP A 52 10.49 -2.80 5.48
C ASP A 52 10.24 -1.30 5.70
N ALA A 53 9.06 -0.89 6.19
CA ALA A 53 8.75 0.52 6.47
C ALA A 53 9.56 1.07 7.64
N LYS A 54 9.94 0.23 8.63
CA LYS A 54 10.93 0.62 9.65
C LYS A 54 12.29 0.92 9.03
N ARG A 55 12.68 0.19 7.97
CA ARG A 55 13.95 0.40 7.25
C ARG A 55 13.88 1.63 6.35
N LEU A 56 12.71 1.91 5.77
CA LEU A 56 12.49 3.07 4.90
C LEU A 56 12.35 4.39 5.66
N LYS A 57 11.84 4.38 6.90
CA LYS A 57 11.85 5.57 7.78
C LYS A 57 13.27 5.96 8.21
N ALA A 58 14.23 5.03 8.17
CA ALA A 58 15.64 5.30 8.44
C ALA A 58 16.39 5.97 7.27
N LEU A 59 15.76 6.11 6.09
CA LEU A 59 16.37 6.72 4.89
C LEU A 59 15.74 8.07 4.50
N GLY A 60 14.85 8.64 5.34
CA GLY A 60 14.17 9.91 5.09
C GLY A 60 14.22 10.92 6.24
N GLN A 61 15.13 10.73 7.21
CA GLN A 61 15.48 11.72 8.22
C GLN A 61 16.98 12.02 8.14
N TYR A 62 17.38 12.76 7.11
CA TYR A 62 18.49 13.72 7.13
C TYR A 62 18.33 14.71 5.99
#